data_AF-A0A2I5T8K5-F1
#
_entry.id   AF-A0A2I5T8K5-F1
#
_cell.length_a   1.000
_cell.length_b   1.000
_cell.length_c   1.000
_cell.angle_alpha   90.00
_cell.angle_beta   90.00
_cell.angle_gamma   90.00
#
_symmetry.space_group_name_H-M   'P 1'
#
loop_
_entity.id
_entity.type
_entity.pdbx_description
1 polymer ?
#
loop_
_entity_poly.entity_id
_entity_poly.type
_entity_poly.pdbx_seq_one_letter_code
_entity_poly.pdbx_strand_id
1 'polypeptide(L)' 'MINHQQLREAQRMAAAAVSSRDKKKWEEAKRLFRQATGRTLH' A
#
# COMPACT_ATOMS: atom_id res chain seq x y z
N MET A 1 15.25 -0.08 -7.17
CA MET A 1 14.64 1.18 -7.66
C MET A 1 13.23 1.26 -7.12
N ILE A 2 12.85 2.38 -6.49
CA ILE A 2 11.51 2.57 -5.91
C ILE A 2 10.54 2.95 -7.05
N ASN A 3 9.42 2.24 -7.16
CA ASN A 3 8.38 2.59 -8.13
C ASN A 3 7.45 3.64 -7.51
N HIS A 4 7.71 4.92 -7.80
CA HIS A 4 6.94 6.05 -7.27
C HIS A 4 5.46 6.04 -7.67
N GLN A 5 5.09 5.42 -8.80
CA GLN A 5 3.70 5.30 -9.22
C GLN A 5 2.94 4.32 -8.32
N GLN A 6 3.51 3.12 -8.12
CA GLN A 6 2.93 2.11 -7.22
C GLN A 6 2.92 2.59 -5.76
N LEU A 7 3.91 3.38 -5.34
CA LEU A 7 3.95 3.96 -4.00
C LEU A 7 2.77 4.92 -3.76
N ARG A 8 2.46 5.76 -4.74
CA ARG A 8 1.31 6.68 -4.67
C ARG A 8 -0.02 5.94 -4.65
N GLU A 9 -0.16 4.87 -5.43
CA GLU A 9 -1.36 4.02 -5.38
C GLU A 9 -1.52 3.34 -4.03
N ALA A 10 -0.44 2.79 -3.47
CA ALA A 10 -0.46 2.18 -2.15
C ALA A 10 -0.87 3.19 -1.06
N GLN A 11 -0.36 4.42 -1.13
CA GLN A 11 -0.76 5.52 -0.23
C GLN A 11 -2.24 5.86 -0.33
N ARG A 12 -2.79 5.98 -1.54
CA ARG A 12 -4.23 6.25 -1.74
C ARG A 12 -5.09 5.11 -1.21
N MET A 13 -4.69 3.87 -1.48
CA MET A 13 -5.42 2.69 -1.03
C MET A 13 -5.41 2.57 0.51
N ALA A 14 -4.27 2.86 1.14
CA ALA A 14 -4.13 2.92 2.59
C ALA A 14 -5.05 3.99 3.21
N ALA A 15 -5.10 5.19 2.64
CA ALA A 15 -5.99 6.25 3.09
C ALA A 15 -7.47 5.84 2.98
N ALA A 16 -7.87 5.27 1.83
CA ALA A 16 -9.22 4.77 1.63
C ALA A 16 -9.59 3.63 2.60
N ALA A 17 -8.65 2.72 2.87
CA ALA A 17 -8.86 1.62 3.82
C ALA A 17 -9.11 2.12 5.25
N VAL A 18 -8.37 3.14 5.70
CA VAL A 18 -8.57 3.77 7.01
C VAL A 18 -9.94 4.46 7.08
N SER A 19 -10.29 5.25 6.06
CA SER A 19 -11.58 5.92 5.98
C SER A 19 -12.77 4.94 5.98
N SER A 20 -12.62 3.78 5.33
CA SER A 20 -13.66 2.75 5.27
C SER A 20 -13.60 1.71 6.39
N ARG A 21 -12.62 1.81 7.32
CA ARG A 21 -12.29 0.76 8.32
C ARG A 21 -12.20 -0.65 7.70
N ASP A 22 -11.75 -0.73 6.45
CA ASP A 22 -11.73 -1.96 5.66
C ASP A 22 -10.36 -2.64 5.81
N LYS A 23 -10.33 -3.71 6.62
CA LYS A 23 -9.13 -4.50 6.87
C LYS A 23 -8.57 -5.15 5.60
N LYS A 24 -9.42 -5.53 4.64
CA LYS A 24 -8.98 -6.19 3.41
C LYS A 24 -8.22 -5.20 2.53
N LYS A 25 -8.76 -4.00 2.35
CA LYS A 25 -8.07 -2.92 1.63
C LYS A 25 -6.78 -2.48 2.31
N TRP A 26 -6.72 -2.55 3.64
CA TRP A 26 -5.50 -2.25 4.39
C TRP A 26 -4.38 -3.26 4.12
N GLU A 27 -4.70 -4.56 4.09
CA GLU A 27 -3.71 -5.59 3.72
C GLU A 27 -3.24 -5.46 2.27
N GLU A 28 -4.16 -5.12 1.36
CA GLU A 28 -3.83 -4.93 -0.05
C GLU A 28 -2.92 -3.70 -0.26
N ALA A 29 -3.19 -2.59 0.44
CA ALA A 29 -2.33 -1.42 0.44
C ALA A 29 -0.93 -1.76 0.96
N LYS A 30 -0.81 -2.53 2.06
CA LYS A 30 0.49 -3.00 2.58
C LYS A 30 1.24 -3.88 1.58
N ARG A 31 0.56 -4.73 0.82
CA ARG A 31 1.17 -5.55 -0.24
C ARG A 31 1.71 -4.67 -1.37
N LEU A 32 0.93 -3.69 -1.82
CA LEU A 32 1.33 -2.73 -2.85
C LEU A 32 2.52 -1.88 -2.39
N PHE A 33 2.54 -1.44 -1.13
CA PHE A 33 3.70 -0.75 -0.55
C PHE A 33 4.96 -1.60 -0.63
N ARG A 34 4.89 -2.88 -0.23
CA ARG A 34 6.03 -3.81 -0.29
C ARG A 34 6.56 -4.00 -1.71
N GLN A 35 5.67 -4.14 -2.70
CA GLN A 35 6.07 -4.20 -4.11
C GLN A 35 6.71 -2.89 -4.58
N ALA A 36 6.09 -1.75 -4.26
CA ALA A 36 6.56 -0.43 -4.68
C ALA A 36 7.95 -0.07 -4.12
N THR A 37 8.21 -0.44 -2.87
CA THR A 37 9.49 -0.18 -2.20
C THR A 37 10.53 -1.27 -2.44
N GLY A 38 10.14 -2.42 -3.01
CA GLY A 38 11.01 -3.59 -3.15
C GLY A 38 11.57 -4.09 -1.81
N ARG A 39 10.93 -3.71 -0.69
CA ARG A 39 11.33 -4.07 0.67
C ARG A 39 10.32 -5.06 1.20
N THR A 40 10.78 -6.30 1.39
CA THR A 40 10.14 -7.25 2.30
C THR A 40 10.21 -6.63 3.69
N LEU A 41 9.11 -6.08 4.19
CA LEU A 41 8.98 -5.79 5.63
C LEU A 41 8.89 -7.16 6.31
N HIS A 42 10.02 -7.60 6.86
CA HIS A 42 10.16 -8.76 7.73
C HIS A 42 9.79 -8.38 9.16
#